data_AF-A0A560BBT1-F1
#
_entry.id   AF-A0A560BBT1-F1
#
_cell.length_a   1.000
_cell.length_b   1.000
_cell.length_c   1.000
_cell.angle_alpha   90.00
_cell.angle_beta   90.00
_cell.angle_gamma   90.00
#
_symmetry.space_group_name_H-M   'P 1'
#
loop_
_entity.id
_entity.type
_entity.pdbx_description
1 polymer ?
#
loop_
_entity_poly.entity_id
_entity_poly.type
_entity_poly.pdbx_seq_one_letter_code
_entity_poly.pdbx_strand_id
1 'polypeptide(L)'
;MGAESPLDRQLRLWQGHRRLVPPDEGMRALTERWLGPHLAALEALMLELRHGVDRDRDEGRLTFPKRRNPYPKGFCREISDAVFKRLRRRIAAPDTPVTQALAAFVRESGRLAPIWGALRGSYFQNAMQVGALYVDAANDTVTVTKPKVEILPLEASGLEPVVEVAHFARIAQVYWGGTLWANTLFPRLAPVFPILHIDPDGRPRLHPDSLGVFAENMVGGCRSALAFLEQERDGGRILPADVAAALAPWRSQGPWFEVMCPTPDWDRLRACFAQAADPQGPYRSPQGFQGMIEAVKRAAAV
;
A
#
# COMPACT_ATOMS: atom_id res chain seq x y z
N MET A 1 -6.29 0.81 -32.60
CA MET A 1 -6.17 0.79 -31.12
C MET A 1 -6.74 -0.54 -30.64
N GLY A 2 -5.90 -1.43 -30.10
CA GLY A 2 -6.37 -2.73 -29.59
C GLY A 2 -7.32 -2.53 -28.40
N ALA A 3 -8.31 -3.41 -28.27
CA ALA A 3 -9.19 -3.41 -27.11
C ALA A 3 -8.36 -3.66 -25.85
N GLU A 4 -8.59 -2.85 -24.83
CA GLU A 4 -7.93 -3.00 -23.55
C GLU A 4 -8.29 -4.33 -22.89
N SER A 5 -7.30 -5.04 -22.34
CA SER A 5 -7.56 -6.28 -21.60
C SER A 5 -8.27 -6.01 -20.25
N PRO A 6 -9.08 -6.95 -19.74
CA PRO A 6 -9.67 -6.83 -18.40
C PRO A 6 -8.63 -6.65 -17.27
N LEU A 7 -7.44 -7.23 -17.42
CA LEU A 7 -6.36 -7.10 -16.44
C LEU A 7 -5.76 -5.69 -16.47
N ASP A 8 -5.52 -5.11 -17.65
CA ASP A 8 -5.00 -3.75 -17.75
C ASP A 8 -5.97 -2.73 -17.13
N ARG A 9 -7.28 -2.96 -17.31
CA ARG A 9 -8.32 -2.15 -16.68
C ARG A 9 -8.25 -2.24 -15.16
N GLN A 10 -8.10 -3.46 -14.65
CA GLN A 10 -7.99 -3.71 -13.22
C GLN A 10 -6.72 -3.08 -12.62
N LEU A 11 -5.59 -3.17 -13.32
CA LEU A 11 -4.33 -2.55 -12.91
C LEU A 11 -4.45 -1.03 -12.84
N ARG A 12 -5.10 -0.36 -13.80
CA ARG A 12 -5.34 1.08 -13.71
C ARG A 12 -6.24 1.48 -12.54
N LEU A 13 -7.25 0.67 -12.22
CA LEU A 13 -8.08 0.89 -11.03
C LEU A 13 -7.26 0.75 -9.74
N TRP A 14 -6.35 -0.22 -9.67
CA TRP A 14 -5.44 -0.37 -8.53
C TRP A 14 -4.39 0.73 -8.43
N GLN A 15 -3.91 1.26 -9.56
CA GLN A 15 -2.98 2.39 -9.60
C GLN A 15 -3.59 3.66 -8.98
N GLY A 16 -4.89 3.87 -9.20
CA GLY A 16 -5.64 4.96 -8.57
C GLY A 16 -6.09 4.66 -7.13
N HIS A 17 -5.97 3.42 -6.66
CA HIS A 17 -6.46 3.02 -5.35
C HIS A 17 -5.68 3.72 -4.24
N ARG A 18 -6.37 4.52 -3.42
CA ARG A 18 -5.80 5.29 -2.30
C ARG A 18 -4.67 6.25 -2.70
N ARG A 19 -4.64 6.67 -3.97
CA ARG A 19 -3.69 7.68 -4.44
C ARG A 19 -4.04 9.04 -3.85
N LEU A 20 -3.09 9.66 -3.15
CA LEU A 20 -3.21 11.06 -2.74
C LEU A 20 -3.08 11.98 -3.97
N VAL A 21 -3.78 13.11 -3.94
CA VAL A 21 -3.72 14.12 -5.00
C VAL A 21 -3.23 15.43 -4.39
N PRO A 22 -2.14 16.04 -4.90
CA PRO A 22 -1.68 17.33 -4.41
C PRO A 22 -2.81 18.38 -4.49
N PRO A 23 -2.99 19.22 -3.45
CA PRO A 23 -4.05 20.22 -3.46
C PRO A 23 -3.73 21.36 -4.45
N ASP A 24 -4.65 21.61 -5.38
CA ASP A 24 -4.64 22.81 -6.21
C ASP A 24 -5.34 23.99 -5.51
N GLU A 25 -5.35 25.16 -6.15
CA GLU A 25 -5.96 26.37 -5.62
C GLU A 25 -7.47 26.20 -5.35
N GLY A 26 -8.18 25.52 -6.25
CA GLY A 26 -9.62 25.27 -6.09
C GLY A 26 -9.92 24.37 -4.90
N MET A 27 -9.13 23.31 -4.72
CA MET A 27 -9.23 22.42 -3.56
C MET A 27 -8.96 23.16 -2.26
N ARG A 28 -7.95 24.02 -2.23
CA ARG A 28 -7.63 24.85 -1.05
C ARG A 28 -8.76 25.82 -0.74
N ALA A 29 -9.29 26.53 -1.74
CA ALA A 29 -10.39 27.47 -1.57
C ALA A 29 -11.66 26.79 -1.04
N LEU A 30 -12.03 25.62 -1.57
CA LEU A 30 -13.16 24.84 -1.07
C LEU A 30 -12.94 24.32 0.35
N THR A 31 -11.71 23.89 0.66
CA THR A 31 -11.33 23.43 2.01
C THR A 31 -11.45 24.56 3.01
N GLU A 32 -10.90 25.73 2.71
CA GLU A 32 -10.94 26.89 3.59
C GLU A 32 -12.38 27.35 3.82
N ARG A 33 -13.16 27.51 2.75
CA ARG A 33 -14.55 27.98 2.82
C ARG A 33 -15.44 27.07 3.67
N TRP A 34 -15.35 25.77 3.46
CA TRP A 34 -16.29 24.82 4.09
C TRP A 34 -15.75 24.18 5.37
N LEU A 35 -14.45 23.94 5.48
CA LEU A 35 -13.87 23.16 6.58
C LEU A 35 -13.05 24.01 7.54
N GLY A 36 -12.46 25.12 7.08
CA GLY A 36 -11.67 26.05 7.90
C GLY A 36 -12.38 26.47 9.20
N PRO A 37 -13.63 27.01 9.13
CA PRO A 37 -14.39 27.40 10.32
C PRO A 37 -14.75 26.25 11.27
N HIS A 38 -14.60 25.01 10.83
CA HIS A 38 -15.05 23.82 11.53
C HIS A 38 -13.91 22.85 11.89
N LEU A 39 -12.64 23.23 11.79
CA LEU A 39 -11.50 22.33 12.04
C LEU A 39 -11.56 21.65 13.41
N ALA A 40 -11.81 22.39 14.49
CA ALA A 40 -11.93 21.81 15.83
C ALA A 40 -13.12 20.84 15.95
N ALA A 41 -14.25 21.16 15.32
CA ALA A 41 -15.42 20.29 15.28
C ALA A 41 -15.18 19.05 14.39
N LEU A 42 -14.36 19.17 13.35
CA LEU A 42 -13.95 18.06 12.50
C LEU A 42 -13.06 17.10 13.29
N GLU A 43 -12.08 17.60 14.04
CA GLU A 43 -11.25 16.77 14.92
C GLU A 43 -12.12 16.03 15.96
N ALA A 44 -13.04 16.73 16.62
CA ALA A 44 -13.97 16.13 17.57
C ALA A 44 -14.84 15.03 16.92
N LEU A 45 -15.38 15.28 15.72
CA LEU A 45 -16.12 14.28 14.96
C LEU A 45 -15.24 13.06 14.63
N MET A 46 -14.00 13.26 14.18
CA MET A 46 -13.10 12.15 13.87
C MET A 46 -12.77 11.32 15.11
N LEU A 47 -12.58 11.96 16.27
CA LEU A 47 -12.38 11.28 17.56
C LEU A 47 -13.62 10.50 17.99
N GLU A 48 -14.82 11.07 17.86
CA GLU A 48 -16.09 10.39 18.13
C GLU A 48 -16.20 9.11 17.28
N LEU A 49 -15.98 9.24 15.97
CA LEU A 49 -16.05 8.12 15.04
C LEU A 49 -15.00 7.05 15.37
N ARG A 50 -13.78 7.45 15.72
CA ARG A 50 -12.70 6.55 16.15
C ARG A 50 -13.07 5.80 17.44
N HIS A 51 -13.58 6.49 18.46
CA HIS A 51 -14.02 5.84 19.70
C HIS A 51 -15.16 4.85 19.44
N GLY A 52 -16.07 5.16 18.52
CA GLY A 52 -17.11 4.22 18.11
C GLY A 52 -16.53 2.96 17.45
N VAL A 53 -15.45 3.07 16.68
CA VAL A 53 -14.74 1.92 16.09
C VAL A 53 -14.07 1.08 17.17
N ASP A 54 -13.35 1.71 18.09
CA ASP A 54 -12.70 1.04 19.24
C ASP A 54 -13.74 0.24 20.03
N ARG A 55 -14.84 0.89 20.43
CA ARG A 55 -15.94 0.28 21.18
C ARG A 55 -16.58 -0.91 20.45
N ASP A 56 -16.94 -0.74 19.17
CA ASP A 56 -17.59 -1.83 18.42
C ASP A 56 -16.66 -3.03 18.21
N ARG A 57 -15.34 -2.79 18.14
CA ARG A 57 -14.35 -3.85 18.10
C ARG A 57 -14.26 -4.59 19.43
N ASP A 58 -14.26 -3.87 20.55
CA ASP A 58 -14.18 -4.47 21.89
C ASP A 58 -15.45 -5.24 22.25
N GLU A 59 -16.61 -4.79 21.79
CA GLU A 59 -17.90 -5.47 21.97
C GLU A 59 -18.15 -6.58 20.93
N GLY A 60 -17.19 -6.88 20.04
CA GLY A 60 -17.30 -7.95 19.05
C GLY A 60 -18.26 -7.66 17.88
N ARG A 61 -18.75 -6.43 17.74
CA ARG A 61 -19.56 -5.97 16.59
C ARG A 61 -18.72 -5.68 15.35
N LEU A 62 -17.41 -5.50 15.51
CA LEU A 62 -16.47 -5.26 14.42
C LEU A 62 -15.26 -6.19 14.56
N THR A 63 -15.10 -7.11 13.60
CA THR A 63 -13.99 -8.06 13.60
C THR A 63 -12.82 -7.54 12.78
N PHE A 64 -11.65 -7.45 13.41
CA PHE A 64 -10.37 -7.17 12.76
C PHE A 64 -9.52 -8.44 12.66
N PRO A 65 -8.62 -8.54 11.67
CA PRO A 65 -7.73 -9.70 11.55
C PRO A 65 -6.83 -9.82 12.77
N LYS A 66 -6.46 -11.06 13.13
CA LYS A 66 -5.45 -11.28 14.18
C LYS A 66 -4.10 -10.78 13.69
N ARG A 67 -3.39 -10.03 14.53
CA ARG A 67 -2.02 -9.54 14.30
C ARG A 67 -1.14 -9.89 15.50
N ARG A 68 0.18 -9.87 15.30
CA ARG A 68 1.17 -10.12 16.36
C ARG A 68 1.09 -9.08 17.48
N ASN A 69 0.90 -7.81 17.12
CA ASN A 69 0.83 -6.72 18.08
C ASN A 69 -0.60 -6.55 18.63
N PRO A 70 -0.74 -6.13 19.89
CA PRO A 70 -2.05 -5.78 20.45
C PRO A 70 -2.62 -4.55 19.73
N TYR A 71 -3.95 -4.48 19.71
CA TYR A 71 -4.67 -3.29 19.27
C TYR A 71 -4.22 -2.05 20.07
N PRO A 72 -4.02 -0.87 19.45
CA PRO A 72 -4.29 -0.52 18.06
C PRO A 72 -3.08 -0.70 17.11
N LYS A 73 -1.95 -1.23 17.60
CA LYS A 73 -0.70 -1.22 16.85
C LYS A 73 -0.79 -2.07 15.56
N GLY A 74 -0.54 -1.44 14.41
CA GLY A 74 -0.59 -2.07 13.09
C GLY A 74 -1.99 -2.21 12.48
N PHE A 75 -3.02 -1.58 13.06
CA PHE A 75 -4.41 -1.61 12.57
C PHE A 75 -4.83 -0.33 11.82
N CYS A 76 -3.88 0.44 11.27
CA CYS A 76 -4.16 1.73 10.65
C CYS A 76 -5.18 1.64 9.50
N ARG A 77 -5.08 0.60 8.67
CA ARG A 77 -6.00 0.40 7.55
C ARG A 77 -7.41 0.11 8.05
N GLU A 78 -7.56 -0.85 8.96
CA GLU A 78 -8.85 -1.31 9.45
C GLU A 78 -9.59 -0.20 10.21
N ILE A 79 -8.86 0.57 11.02
CA ILE A 79 -9.40 1.73 11.73
C ILE A 79 -9.81 2.81 10.74
N SER A 80 -8.91 3.24 9.85
CA SER A 80 -9.20 4.30 8.87
C SER A 80 -10.36 3.94 7.95
N ASP A 81 -10.48 2.68 7.51
CA ASP A 81 -11.58 2.22 6.66
C ASP A 81 -12.93 2.22 7.41
N ALA A 82 -12.93 1.76 8.66
CA ALA A 82 -14.11 1.76 9.50
C ALA A 82 -14.58 3.18 9.84
N VAL A 83 -13.65 4.08 10.16
CA VAL A 83 -13.94 5.50 10.39
C VAL A 83 -14.46 6.16 9.12
N PHE A 84 -13.80 5.96 7.98
CA PHE A 84 -14.23 6.52 6.69
C PHE A 84 -15.64 6.07 6.31
N LYS A 85 -15.97 4.79 6.52
CA LYS A 85 -17.32 4.26 6.30
C LYS A 85 -18.37 4.96 7.17
N ARG A 86 -18.06 5.24 8.44
CA ARG A 86 -18.97 5.99 9.34
C ARG A 86 -19.08 7.45 8.94
N LEU A 87 -17.97 8.11 8.61
CA LEU A 87 -17.94 9.49 8.13
C LEU A 87 -18.85 9.66 6.91
N ARG A 88 -18.76 8.76 5.92
CA ARG A 88 -19.65 8.78 4.75
C ARG A 88 -21.14 8.70 5.10
N ARG A 89 -21.51 7.93 6.13
CA ARG A 89 -22.90 7.85 6.60
C ARG A 89 -23.34 9.17 7.27
N ARG A 90 -22.47 9.78 8.07
CA ARG A 90 -22.73 11.09 8.69
C ARG A 90 -22.88 12.19 7.65
N ILE A 91 -22.08 12.15 6.58
CA ILE A 91 -22.19 13.09 5.46
C ILE A 91 -23.49 12.90 4.66
N ALA A 92 -23.95 11.65 4.50
CA ALA A 92 -25.20 11.36 3.80
C ALA A 92 -26.46 11.75 4.60
N ALA A 93 -26.36 11.81 5.93
CA ALA A 93 -27.43 12.22 6.83
C ALA A 93 -26.88 13.21 7.88
N PRO A 94 -26.59 14.46 7.48
CA PRO A 94 -25.91 15.43 8.34
C PRO A 94 -26.86 15.95 9.42
N ASP A 95 -26.38 16.00 10.66
CA ASP A 95 -27.14 16.34 11.87
C ASP A 95 -26.44 17.38 12.77
N THR A 96 -25.18 17.70 12.47
CA THR A 96 -24.37 18.72 13.15
C THR A 96 -23.81 19.73 12.15
N PRO A 97 -23.46 20.96 12.56
CA PRO A 97 -22.87 21.95 11.66
C PRO A 97 -21.66 21.44 10.88
N VAL A 98 -20.75 20.68 11.51
CA VAL A 98 -19.58 20.11 10.82
C VAL A 98 -19.96 19.06 9.77
N THR A 99 -20.95 18.21 10.04
CA THR A 99 -21.44 17.23 9.05
C THR A 99 -22.18 17.91 7.90
N GLN A 100 -22.90 19.01 8.17
CA GLN A 100 -23.53 19.83 7.13
C GLN A 100 -22.49 20.50 6.24
N ALA A 101 -21.43 21.04 6.84
CA ALA A 101 -20.30 21.63 6.12
C ALA A 101 -19.57 20.60 5.25
N LEU A 102 -19.30 19.40 5.78
CA LEU A 102 -18.75 18.29 4.99
C LEU A 102 -19.67 17.86 3.84
N ALA A 103 -20.98 17.83 4.05
CA ALA A 103 -21.95 17.51 3.00
C ALA A 103 -21.99 18.59 1.91
N ALA A 104 -21.90 19.86 2.28
CA ALA A 104 -21.80 20.96 1.33
C ALA A 104 -20.47 20.91 0.55
N PHE A 105 -19.36 20.68 1.25
CA PHE A 105 -18.03 20.49 0.66
C PHE A 105 -18.05 19.39 -0.41
N VAL A 106 -18.57 18.19 -0.10
CA VAL A 106 -18.67 17.08 -1.07
C VAL A 106 -19.60 17.43 -2.24
N ARG A 107 -20.71 18.14 -1.98
CA ARG A 107 -21.65 18.57 -3.03
C ARG A 107 -21.03 19.55 -4.02
N GLU A 108 -20.11 20.40 -3.56
CA GLU A 108 -19.30 21.27 -4.41
C GLU A 108 -18.05 20.57 -4.97
N SER A 109 -18.09 19.24 -5.12
CA SER A 109 -17.00 18.41 -5.65
C SER A 109 -15.72 18.40 -4.78
N GLY A 110 -15.84 18.75 -3.50
CA GLY A 110 -14.77 18.62 -2.54
C GLY A 110 -14.26 17.19 -2.42
N ARG A 111 -12.93 17.02 -2.47
CA ARG A 111 -12.28 15.71 -2.45
C ARG A 111 -12.42 15.04 -1.08
N LEU A 112 -13.03 13.85 -1.03
CA LEU A 112 -13.05 12.99 0.15
C LEU A 112 -12.69 11.56 -0.26
N ALA A 113 -11.48 11.12 0.09
CA ALA A 113 -10.97 9.81 -0.32
C ALA A 113 -10.04 9.18 0.73
N PRO A 114 -10.04 7.84 0.89
CA PRO A 114 -8.96 7.19 1.61
C PRO A 114 -7.66 7.35 0.83
N ILE A 115 -6.54 7.48 1.53
CA ILE A 115 -5.19 7.61 0.96
C ILE A 115 -4.21 6.69 1.67
N TRP A 116 -3.13 6.34 0.96
CA TRP A 116 -2.04 5.53 1.47
C TRP A 116 -0.71 6.03 0.93
N GLY A 117 0.33 6.01 1.76
CA GLY A 117 1.65 6.49 1.37
C GLY A 117 2.71 6.24 2.44
N ALA A 118 3.91 6.73 2.16
CA ALA A 118 5.02 6.76 3.11
C ALA A 118 4.91 8.06 3.93
N LEU A 119 4.73 7.93 5.24
CA LEU A 119 4.63 9.08 6.13
C LEU A 119 6.03 9.43 6.67
N ARG A 120 6.50 10.63 6.34
CA ARG A 120 7.74 11.23 6.86
C ARG A 120 8.95 10.29 6.71
N GLY A 121 9.02 9.58 5.58
CA GLY A 121 10.10 8.65 5.25
C GLY A 121 10.28 7.45 6.19
N SER A 122 9.32 7.17 7.08
CA SER A 122 9.56 6.27 8.23
C SER A 122 8.66 5.03 8.27
N TYR A 123 7.42 5.13 7.81
CA TYR A 123 6.46 4.02 7.81
C TYR A 123 5.34 4.25 6.81
N PHE A 124 4.61 3.19 6.47
CA PHE A 124 3.42 3.29 5.63
C PHE A 124 2.21 3.67 6.47
N GLN A 125 1.38 4.59 5.98
CA GLN A 125 0.18 5.04 6.69
C GLN A 125 -1.07 5.04 5.81
N ASN A 126 -2.20 4.65 6.41
CA ASN A 126 -3.54 4.78 5.82
C ASN A 126 -4.27 5.94 6.49
N ALA A 127 -4.67 6.93 5.70
CA ALA A 127 -5.37 8.12 6.16
C ALA A 127 -6.52 8.46 5.21
N MET A 128 -7.10 9.64 5.37
CA MET A 128 -8.07 10.23 4.47
C MET A 128 -7.54 11.57 3.96
N GLN A 129 -7.81 11.87 2.69
CA GLN A 129 -7.71 13.22 2.15
C GLN A 129 -9.09 13.86 2.21
N VAL A 130 -9.19 14.99 2.90
CA VAL A 130 -10.40 15.82 2.96
C VAL A 130 -10.03 17.20 2.42
N GLY A 131 -10.19 17.37 1.10
CA GLY A 131 -9.68 18.53 0.37
C GLY A 131 -8.18 18.66 0.51
N ALA A 132 -7.73 19.84 0.95
CA ALA A 132 -6.33 20.13 1.22
C ALA A 132 -5.83 19.62 2.58
N LEU A 133 -6.64 18.85 3.32
CA LEU A 133 -6.28 18.29 4.62
C LEU A 133 -5.86 16.82 4.52
N TYR A 134 -4.80 16.49 5.24
CA TYR A 134 -4.51 15.15 5.72
C TYR A 134 -5.31 14.89 6.99
N VAL A 135 -6.10 13.83 7.02
CA VAL A 135 -6.90 13.42 8.18
C VAL A 135 -6.59 11.97 8.52
N ASP A 136 -5.89 11.76 9.62
CA ASP A 136 -5.54 10.45 10.13
C ASP A 136 -6.35 10.14 11.38
N ALA A 137 -7.18 9.09 11.31
CA ALA A 137 -7.95 8.62 12.46
C ALA A 137 -7.28 7.47 13.22
N ALA A 138 -6.03 7.16 12.87
CA ALA A 138 -5.25 6.02 13.30
C ALA A 138 -3.79 6.41 13.61
N ASN A 139 -3.56 7.63 14.07
CA ASN A 139 -2.20 8.17 14.30
C ASN A 139 -1.45 7.46 15.45
N ASP A 140 -2.18 6.83 16.37
CA ASP A 140 -1.66 6.04 17.50
C ASP A 140 -1.27 4.59 17.12
N THR A 141 -1.41 4.19 15.85
CA THR A 141 -1.23 2.77 15.45
C THR A 141 0.23 2.35 15.21
N VAL A 142 1.17 3.29 15.20
CA VAL A 142 2.62 3.00 15.20
C VAL A 142 3.18 3.24 16.59
N THR A 143 2.82 4.38 17.18
CA THR A 143 3.21 4.81 18.52
C THR A 143 1.96 5.05 19.35
N VAL A 144 1.62 4.11 20.22
CA VAL A 144 0.34 4.07 20.96
C VAL A 144 0.13 5.22 21.95
N THR A 145 1.16 6.02 22.23
CA THR A 145 1.09 7.20 23.10
C THR A 145 0.75 8.49 22.34
N LYS A 146 0.71 8.47 21.00
CA LYS A 146 0.29 9.62 20.20
C LYS A 146 -1.21 9.88 20.33
N PRO A 147 -1.68 11.11 20.01
CA PRO A 147 -3.10 11.35 19.80
C PRO A 147 -3.68 10.40 18.76
N LYS A 148 -4.93 9.94 18.97
CA LYS A 148 -5.62 9.00 18.06
C LYS A 148 -5.89 9.61 16.68
N VAL A 149 -6.15 10.91 16.65
CA VAL A 149 -6.47 11.68 15.44
C VAL A 149 -5.38 12.72 15.19
N GLU A 150 -5.03 12.94 13.93
CA GLU A 150 -4.18 14.04 13.47
C GLU A 150 -4.84 14.68 12.24
N ILE A 151 -4.97 16.01 12.24
CA ILE A 151 -5.45 16.79 11.10
C ILE A 151 -4.43 17.89 10.81
N LEU A 152 -3.94 17.93 9.57
CA LEU A 152 -2.92 18.90 9.12
C LEU A 152 -3.19 19.27 7.65
N PRO A 153 -2.66 20.40 7.16
CA PRO A 153 -2.52 20.60 5.71
C PRO A 153 -1.78 19.41 5.07
N LEU A 154 -2.25 18.94 3.91
CA LEU A 154 -1.73 17.73 3.27
C LEU A 154 -0.23 17.84 2.99
N GLU A 155 0.22 19.01 2.54
CA GLU A 155 1.62 19.32 2.25
C GLU A 155 2.50 19.31 3.52
N ALA A 156 1.92 19.63 4.69
CA ALA A 156 2.61 19.62 5.97
C ALA A 156 2.64 18.23 6.63
N SER A 157 1.82 17.28 6.15
CA SER A 157 1.76 15.93 6.73
C SER A 157 3.06 15.13 6.54
N GLY A 158 3.78 15.41 5.44
CA GLY A 158 4.90 14.59 4.96
C GLY A 158 4.48 13.23 4.41
N LEU A 159 3.20 13.05 4.03
CA LEU A 159 2.73 11.85 3.36
C LEU A 159 3.09 11.90 1.87
N GLU A 160 3.90 10.95 1.43
CA GLU A 160 4.36 10.85 0.06
C GLU A 160 3.72 9.64 -0.66
N PRO A 161 3.37 9.77 -1.95
CA PRO A 161 2.92 8.65 -2.74
C PRO A 161 4.09 7.68 -2.96
N VAL A 162 3.83 6.38 -2.76
CA VAL A 162 4.81 5.33 -3.05
C VAL A 162 4.48 4.76 -4.42
N VAL A 163 5.23 5.18 -5.43
CA VAL A 163 5.05 4.76 -6.84
C VAL A 163 6.22 3.94 -7.38
N GLU A 164 7.35 3.96 -6.68
CA GLU A 164 8.56 3.23 -7.06
C GLU A 164 8.88 2.09 -6.07
N VAL A 165 9.32 0.95 -6.60
CA VAL A 165 9.76 -0.23 -5.85
C VAL A 165 10.91 0.13 -4.91
N ALA A 166 11.90 0.91 -5.38
CA ALA A 166 13.02 1.32 -4.54
C ALA A 166 12.56 2.21 -3.37
N HIS A 167 11.56 3.08 -3.58
CA HIS A 167 10.97 3.86 -2.49
C HIS A 167 10.26 2.94 -1.49
N PHE A 168 9.42 2.02 -1.98
CA PHE A 168 8.78 1.02 -1.12
C PHE A 168 9.80 0.22 -0.29
N ALA A 169 10.86 -0.29 -0.91
CA ALA A 169 11.90 -1.07 -0.25
C ALA A 169 12.58 -0.29 0.88
N ARG A 170 12.94 0.98 0.65
CA ARG A 170 13.55 1.84 1.68
C ARG A 170 12.65 2.01 2.91
N ILE A 171 11.37 2.31 2.69
CA ILE A 171 10.41 2.50 3.78
C ILE A 171 10.14 1.18 4.50
N ALA A 172 9.97 0.09 3.77
CA ALA A 172 9.76 -1.24 4.33
C ALA A 172 10.95 -1.69 5.20
N GLN A 173 12.19 -1.43 4.75
CA GLN A 173 13.41 -1.78 5.49
C GLN A 173 13.50 -1.07 6.85
N VAL A 174 13.07 0.19 6.93
CA VAL A 174 13.03 0.95 8.19
C VAL A 174 11.86 0.49 9.06
N TYR A 175 10.68 0.30 8.47
CA TYR A 175 9.44 0.10 9.20
C TYR A 175 9.22 -1.34 9.69
N TRP A 176 9.50 -2.33 8.86
CA TRP A 176 9.18 -3.74 9.15
C TRP A 176 10.29 -4.45 9.92
N GLY A 177 11.51 -3.89 9.92
CA GLY A 177 12.69 -4.60 10.38
C GLY A 177 13.03 -5.80 9.50
N GLY A 178 13.94 -6.65 9.97
CA GLY A 178 14.48 -7.76 9.19
C GLY A 178 15.39 -7.28 8.06
N THR A 179 15.52 -8.08 7.00
CA THR A 179 16.41 -7.79 5.86
C THR A 179 15.67 -7.91 4.55
N LEU A 180 15.80 -6.88 3.70
CA LEU A 180 15.30 -6.89 2.33
C LEU A 180 16.44 -7.11 1.34
N TRP A 181 16.17 -7.96 0.34
CA TRP A 181 17.06 -8.28 -0.75
C TRP A 181 16.35 -8.11 -2.09
N ALA A 182 17.10 -7.80 -3.14
CA ALA A 182 16.61 -7.97 -4.51
C ALA A 182 16.25 -9.45 -4.76
N ASN A 183 15.06 -9.69 -5.29
CA ASN A 183 14.63 -11.02 -5.72
C ASN A 183 15.33 -11.41 -7.02
N THR A 184 16.59 -11.83 -6.89
CA THR A 184 17.37 -12.47 -7.96
C THR A 184 17.22 -13.99 -7.94
N LEU A 185 16.65 -14.52 -6.86
CA LEU A 185 16.48 -15.94 -6.59
C LEU A 185 15.40 -16.58 -7.46
N PHE A 186 14.30 -15.87 -7.72
CA PHE A 186 13.17 -16.36 -8.53
C PHE A 186 12.95 -15.45 -9.76
N PRO A 187 13.73 -15.60 -10.84
CA PRO A 187 13.67 -14.71 -12.00
C PRO A 187 12.30 -14.53 -12.64
N ARG A 188 11.44 -15.56 -12.65
CA ARG A 188 10.06 -15.45 -13.18
C ARG A 188 9.14 -14.61 -12.30
N LEU A 189 9.46 -14.44 -11.02
CA LEU A 189 8.67 -13.63 -10.10
C LEU A 189 9.24 -12.22 -9.94
N ALA A 190 10.54 -12.04 -10.17
CA ALA A 190 11.23 -10.76 -10.00
C ALA A 190 10.58 -9.55 -10.70
N PRO A 191 9.98 -9.65 -11.91
CA PRO A 191 9.33 -8.51 -12.54
C PRO A 191 8.17 -7.94 -11.73
N VAL A 192 7.45 -8.82 -11.01
CA VAL A 192 6.23 -8.47 -10.27
C VAL A 192 6.50 -8.34 -8.77
N PHE A 193 7.35 -9.23 -8.26
CA PHE A 193 7.79 -9.29 -6.87
C PHE A 193 9.31 -9.14 -6.77
N PRO A 194 9.83 -7.92 -6.99
CA PRO A 194 11.27 -7.65 -7.03
C PRO A 194 11.96 -7.69 -5.67
N ILE A 195 11.21 -7.75 -4.56
CA ILE A 195 11.76 -7.70 -3.21
C ILE A 195 11.54 -9.04 -2.51
N LEU A 196 12.60 -9.60 -1.95
CA LEU A 196 12.58 -10.70 -1.00
C LEU A 196 12.86 -10.14 0.41
N HIS A 197 11.86 -10.18 1.28
CA HIS A 197 11.97 -9.76 2.68
C HIS A 197 12.08 -10.99 3.57
N ILE A 198 13.09 -11.02 4.43
CA ILE A 198 13.18 -11.96 5.55
C ILE A 198 12.78 -11.19 6.82
N ASP A 199 11.65 -11.53 7.40
CA ASP A 199 11.12 -10.83 8.58
C ASP A 199 11.95 -11.15 9.85
N PRO A 200 11.73 -10.43 10.97
CA PRO A 200 12.49 -10.67 12.21
C PRO A 200 12.36 -12.09 12.79
N ASP A 201 11.33 -12.84 12.39
CA ASP A 201 11.12 -14.22 12.80
C ASP A 201 11.74 -15.23 11.79
N GLY A 202 12.50 -14.73 10.81
CA GLY A 202 13.19 -15.50 9.78
C GLY A 202 12.31 -15.93 8.61
N ARG A 203 11.07 -15.42 8.52
CA ARG A 203 10.10 -15.87 7.50
C ARG A 203 10.23 -15.08 6.21
N PRO A 204 10.35 -15.76 5.05
CA PRO A 204 10.46 -15.10 3.75
C PRO A 204 9.12 -14.61 3.21
N ARG A 205 9.13 -13.44 2.58
CA ARG A 205 8.00 -12.84 1.87
C ARG A 205 8.44 -12.16 0.59
N LEU A 206 7.57 -12.20 -0.42
CA LEU A 206 7.76 -11.53 -1.70
C LEU A 206 6.89 -10.26 -1.77
N HIS A 207 7.48 -9.17 -2.24
CA HIS A 207 6.87 -7.83 -2.25
C HIS A 207 7.06 -7.11 -3.60
N PRO A 208 6.21 -6.12 -3.95
CA PRO A 208 5.20 -5.47 -3.11
C PRO A 208 3.88 -6.25 -3.00
N ASP A 209 3.29 -6.22 -1.81
CA ASP A 209 1.94 -6.68 -1.48
C ASP A 209 0.93 -5.51 -1.41
N SER A 210 1.41 -4.28 -1.53
CA SER A 210 0.59 -3.08 -1.72
C SER A 210 0.07 -2.98 -3.15
N LEU A 211 -1.25 -2.88 -3.30
CA LEU A 211 -1.93 -2.76 -4.61
C LEU A 211 -1.40 -1.58 -5.44
N GLY A 212 -1.12 -0.43 -4.81
CA GLY A 212 -0.69 0.78 -5.51
C GLY A 212 0.67 0.58 -6.18
N VAL A 213 1.69 0.20 -5.41
CA VAL A 213 3.06 -0.02 -5.94
C VAL A 213 3.08 -1.18 -6.92
N PHE A 214 2.37 -2.25 -6.61
CA PHE A 214 2.22 -3.40 -7.49
C PHE A 214 1.65 -2.98 -8.86
N ALA A 215 0.56 -2.19 -8.85
CA ALA A 215 -0.08 -1.73 -10.07
C ALA A 215 0.76 -0.70 -10.82
N GLU A 216 1.39 0.25 -10.14
CA GLU A 216 2.32 1.22 -10.74
C GLU A 216 3.47 0.50 -11.47
N ASN A 217 4.08 -0.49 -10.81
CA ASN A 217 5.15 -1.28 -11.43
C ASN A 217 4.64 -2.05 -12.66
N MET A 218 3.49 -2.72 -12.56
CA MET A 218 2.91 -3.45 -13.69
C MET A 218 2.51 -2.52 -14.84
N VAL A 219 1.79 -1.42 -14.60
CA VAL A 219 1.42 -0.45 -15.65
C VAL A 219 2.68 0.14 -16.30
N GLY A 220 3.73 0.39 -15.51
CA GLY A 220 5.02 0.86 -15.97
C GLY A 220 5.89 -0.17 -16.70
N GLY A 221 5.36 -1.35 -17.04
CA GLY A 221 6.12 -2.40 -17.74
C GLY A 221 7.25 -3.00 -16.90
N CYS A 222 7.08 -3.04 -15.58
CA CYS A 222 8.06 -3.52 -14.60
C CYS A 222 9.39 -2.74 -14.58
N ARG A 223 9.45 -1.52 -15.13
CA ARG A 223 10.68 -0.71 -15.14
C ARG A 223 11.19 -0.36 -13.74
N SER A 224 10.28 -0.07 -12.80
CA SER A 224 10.62 0.26 -11.42
C SER A 224 11.30 -0.93 -10.71
N ALA A 225 10.74 -2.13 -10.91
CA ALA A 225 11.34 -3.37 -10.43
C ALA A 225 12.74 -3.61 -11.03
N LEU A 226 12.91 -3.44 -12.34
CA LEU A 226 14.20 -3.64 -13.00
C LEU A 226 15.26 -2.67 -12.45
N ALA A 227 14.92 -1.39 -12.37
CA ALA A 227 15.83 -0.36 -11.84
C ALA A 227 16.24 -0.65 -10.39
N PHE A 228 15.32 -1.14 -9.54
CA PHE A 228 15.65 -1.57 -8.19
C PHE A 228 16.63 -2.74 -8.16
N LEU A 229 16.42 -3.78 -8.99
CA LEU A 229 17.33 -4.92 -9.07
C LEU A 229 18.73 -4.50 -9.55
N GLU A 230 18.82 -3.63 -10.55
CA GLU A 230 20.09 -3.11 -11.07
C GLU A 230 20.81 -2.24 -10.04
N GLN A 231 20.09 -1.42 -9.28
CA GLN A 231 20.66 -0.66 -8.18
C GLN A 231 21.27 -1.58 -7.10
N GLU A 232 20.57 -2.65 -6.71
CA GLU A 232 21.08 -3.60 -5.71
C GLU A 232 22.29 -4.39 -6.24
N ARG A 233 22.29 -4.72 -7.54
CA ARG A 233 23.45 -5.32 -8.24
C ARG A 233 24.68 -4.43 -8.15
N ASP A 234 24.53 -3.18 -8.55
CA ASP A 234 25.64 -2.23 -8.66
C ASP A 234 26.16 -1.84 -7.26
N GLY A 235 25.29 -1.92 -6.25
CA GLY A 235 25.65 -1.81 -4.83
C GLY A 235 26.28 -3.08 -4.22
N GLY A 236 26.44 -4.17 -4.98
CA GLY A 236 27.05 -5.42 -4.50
C GLY A 236 26.19 -6.20 -3.50
N ARG A 237 24.90 -5.88 -3.35
CA ARG A 237 24.00 -6.52 -2.41
C ARG A 237 23.44 -7.82 -3.01
N ILE A 238 24.13 -8.92 -2.74
CA ILE A 238 23.75 -10.26 -3.20
C ILE A 238 23.12 -11.04 -2.06
N LEU A 239 22.05 -11.79 -2.37
CA LEU A 239 21.40 -12.68 -1.41
C LEU A 239 22.40 -13.73 -0.88
N PRO A 240 22.56 -13.88 0.45
CA PRO A 240 23.44 -14.89 1.02
C PRO A 240 23.06 -16.32 0.60
N ALA A 241 24.07 -17.18 0.40
CA ALA A 241 23.87 -18.53 -0.12
C ALA A 241 23.08 -19.44 0.82
N ASP A 242 23.23 -19.27 2.13
CA ASP A 242 22.47 -19.97 3.17
C ASP A 242 20.98 -19.57 3.15
N VAL A 243 20.68 -18.28 2.98
CA VAL A 243 19.31 -17.78 2.79
C VAL A 243 18.71 -18.34 1.50
N ALA A 244 19.49 -18.36 0.41
CA ALA A 244 19.05 -18.97 -0.84
C ALA A 244 18.75 -20.47 -0.68
N ALA A 245 19.60 -21.21 0.04
CA ALA A 245 19.41 -22.63 0.30
C ALA A 245 18.15 -22.90 1.13
N ALA A 246 17.86 -22.08 2.14
CA ALA A 246 16.65 -22.19 2.97
C ALA A 246 15.36 -22.05 2.15
N LEU A 247 15.41 -21.35 1.01
CA LEU A 247 14.28 -21.13 0.10
C LEU A 247 14.16 -22.17 -1.02
N ALA A 248 15.07 -23.15 -1.09
CA ALA A 248 15.00 -24.24 -2.07
C ALA A 248 13.65 -24.99 -2.11
N PRO A 249 12.96 -25.23 -0.97
CA PRO A 249 11.65 -25.89 -0.98
C PRO A 249 10.57 -25.14 -1.76
N TRP A 250 10.70 -23.83 -1.95
CA TRP A 250 9.72 -23.02 -2.69
C TRP A 250 9.63 -23.42 -4.18
N ARG A 251 10.64 -24.10 -4.73
CA ARG A 251 10.61 -24.65 -6.10
C ARG A 251 9.40 -25.54 -6.38
N SER A 252 8.87 -26.21 -5.36
CA SER A 252 7.70 -27.10 -5.49
C SER A 252 6.36 -26.36 -5.53
N GLN A 253 6.33 -25.03 -5.37
CA GLN A 253 5.10 -24.25 -5.24
C GLN A 253 4.44 -23.88 -6.58
N GLY A 254 5.01 -24.35 -7.68
CA GLY A 254 4.45 -24.28 -9.03
C GLY A 254 5.41 -23.71 -10.07
N PRO A 255 4.95 -23.56 -11.33
CA PRO A 255 5.81 -23.22 -12.47
C PRO A 255 6.47 -21.83 -12.38
N TRP A 256 5.96 -20.96 -11.51
CA TRP A 256 6.55 -19.66 -11.22
C TRP A 256 7.82 -19.75 -10.36
N PHE A 257 7.98 -20.82 -9.57
CA PHE A 257 9.13 -21.05 -8.68
C PHE A 257 10.13 -22.10 -9.18
N GLU A 258 9.76 -22.93 -10.15
CA GLU A 258 10.64 -23.97 -10.73
C GLU A 258 11.99 -23.41 -11.22
N VAL A 259 11.98 -22.17 -11.66
CA VAL A 259 13.16 -21.42 -12.12
C VAL A 259 13.76 -20.67 -10.93
N MET A 260 14.49 -21.38 -10.09
CA MET A 260 15.22 -20.76 -8.97
C MET A 260 16.72 -20.75 -9.26
N CYS A 261 17.34 -19.59 -9.10
CA CYS A 261 18.76 -19.33 -9.37
C CYS A 261 19.48 -19.01 -8.06
N PRO A 262 20.18 -19.96 -7.41
CA PRO A 262 20.89 -19.72 -6.15
C PRO A 262 21.98 -18.63 -6.26
N THR A 263 22.53 -18.47 -7.47
CA THR A 263 23.39 -17.35 -7.86
C THR A 263 22.64 -16.47 -8.88
N PRO A 264 22.71 -15.13 -8.79
CA PRO A 264 22.02 -14.24 -9.72
C PRO A 264 22.36 -14.53 -11.19
N ASP A 265 21.34 -14.73 -12.02
CA ASP A 265 21.44 -14.88 -13.47
C ASP A 265 20.79 -13.65 -14.14
N TRP A 266 21.62 -12.66 -14.47
CA TRP A 266 21.17 -11.35 -14.96
C TRP A 266 20.58 -11.40 -16.37
N ASP A 267 21.07 -12.28 -17.23
CA ASP A 267 20.52 -12.42 -18.59
C ASP A 267 19.14 -13.07 -18.54
N ARG A 268 18.96 -14.07 -17.67
CA ARG A 268 17.65 -14.67 -17.43
C ARG A 268 16.67 -13.70 -16.78
N LEU A 269 17.12 -12.90 -15.81
CA LEU A 269 16.30 -11.83 -15.23
C LEU A 269 15.84 -10.88 -16.33
N ARG A 270 16.75 -10.34 -17.14
CA ARG A 270 16.40 -9.45 -18.27
C ARG A 270 15.41 -10.08 -19.24
N ALA A 271 15.57 -11.37 -19.57
CA ALA A 271 14.60 -12.09 -20.41
C ALA A 271 13.21 -12.18 -19.75
N CYS A 272 13.13 -12.40 -18.43
CA CYS A 272 11.86 -12.40 -17.71
C CYS A 272 11.19 -11.02 -17.69
N PHE A 273 11.97 -9.94 -17.55
CA PHE A 273 11.45 -8.57 -17.65
C PHE A 273 10.93 -8.24 -19.05
N ALA A 274 11.63 -8.69 -20.10
CA ALA A 274 11.14 -8.55 -21.48
C ALA A 274 9.80 -9.27 -21.69
N GLN A 275 9.63 -10.47 -21.12
CA GLN A 275 8.34 -11.19 -21.13
C GLN A 275 7.24 -10.49 -20.33
N ALA A 276 7.57 -9.82 -19.23
CA ALA A 276 6.60 -9.07 -18.42
C ALA A 276 6.12 -7.76 -19.09
N ALA A 277 6.94 -7.23 -20.00
CA ALA A 277 6.60 -6.10 -20.84
C ALA A 277 5.70 -6.48 -22.04
N ASP A 278 5.67 -7.76 -22.43
CA ASP A 278 4.81 -8.25 -23.50
C ASP A 278 3.31 -8.24 -23.09
N PRO A 279 2.44 -7.45 -23.76
CA PRO A 279 1.01 -7.41 -23.50
C PRO A 279 0.29 -8.74 -23.68
N GLN A 280 0.85 -9.65 -24.48
CA GLN A 280 0.32 -11.01 -24.72
C GLN A 280 0.99 -12.06 -23.83
N GLY A 281 1.96 -11.64 -23.03
CA GLY A 281 2.75 -12.52 -22.16
C GLY A 281 1.95 -13.08 -20.98
N PRO A 282 2.51 -14.10 -20.30
CA PRO A 282 1.84 -14.78 -19.18
C PRO A 282 1.55 -13.83 -18.01
N TYR A 283 2.35 -12.78 -17.82
CA TYR A 283 2.17 -11.74 -16.80
C TYR A 283 0.95 -10.85 -17.03
N ARG A 284 0.45 -10.80 -18.27
CA ARG A 284 -0.65 -9.92 -18.71
C ARG A 284 -1.95 -10.68 -19.00
N SER A 285 -1.90 -12.01 -19.00
CA SER A 285 -3.11 -12.83 -19.07
C SER A 285 -3.78 -12.94 -17.69
N PRO A 286 -5.13 -12.90 -17.60
CA PRO A 286 -5.83 -13.11 -16.33
C PRO A 286 -5.49 -14.44 -15.65
N GLN A 287 -5.35 -15.51 -16.44
CA GLN A 287 -5.02 -16.85 -15.94
C GLN A 287 -3.59 -16.92 -15.39
N GLY A 288 -2.61 -16.39 -16.13
CA GLY A 288 -1.21 -16.36 -15.68
C GLY A 288 -1.04 -15.49 -14.45
N PHE A 289 -1.68 -14.31 -14.42
CA PHE A 289 -1.72 -13.43 -13.26
C PHE A 289 -2.29 -14.14 -12.03
N GLN A 290 -3.47 -14.75 -12.14
CA GLN A 290 -4.08 -15.47 -11.02
C GLN A 290 -3.21 -16.63 -10.54
N GLY A 291 -2.66 -17.44 -11.47
CA GLY A 291 -1.77 -18.54 -11.14
C GLY A 291 -0.51 -18.10 -10.40
N MET A 292 0.06 -16.95 -10.77
CA MET A 292 1.21 -16.34 -10.10
C MET A 292 0.87 -15.94 -8.66
N ILE A 293 -0.22 -15.18 -8.47
CA ILE A 293 -0.65 -14.72 -7.14
C ILE A 293 -0.91 -15.92 -6.20
N GLU A 294 -1.59 -16.95 -6.68
CA GLU A 294 -1.87 -18.13 -5.87
C GLU A 294 -0.61 -18.94 -5.55
N ALA A 295 0.37 -19.00 -6.45
CA ALA A 295 1.66 -19.63 -6.16
C ALA A 295 2.39 -18.90 -5.03
N VAL A 296 2.47 -17.57 -5.08
CA VAL A 296 3.12 -16.77 -4.03
C VAL A 296 2.42 -16.92 -2.69
N LYS A 297 1.08 -16.93 -2.67
CA LYS A 297 0.31 -17.16 -1.44
C LYS A 297 0.57 -18.53 -0.81
N ARG A 298 0.65 -19.59 -1.61
CA ARG A 298 0.98 -20.94 -1.12
C ARG A 298 2.39 -21.01 -0.54
N ALA A 299 3.37 -20.42 -1.24
CA ALA A 299 4.75 -20.38 -0.78
C ALA A 299 4.90 -19.66 0.57
N ALA A 300 4.17 -18.54 0.76
CA ALA A 300 4.20 -17.77 2.01
C ALA A 300 3.45 -18.44 3.19
N ALA A 301 2.75 -19.56 2.95
CA ALA A 301 2.06 -20.33 3.99
C ALA A 301 2.89 -21.48 4.56
N VAL A 302 4.04 -21.79 3.95
CA VAL A 302 5.04 -22.77 4.39
C VAL A 302 6.03 -22.11 5.33
#